data_AF-A0A2S6R1P1-F1
#
_entry.id   AF-A0A2S6R1P1-F1
#
_cell.length_a   1.000
_cell.length_b   1.000
_cell.length_c   1.000
_cell.angle_alpha   90.00
_cell.angle_beta   90.00
_cell.angle_gamma   90.00
#
_symmetry.space_group_name_H-M   'P 1'
#
loop_
_entity.id
_entity.type
_entity.pdbx_description
1 polymer ?
#
loop_
_entity_poly.entity_id
_entity_poly.type
_entity_poly.pdbx_seq_one_letter_code
_entity_poly.pdbx_strand_id
1 'polypeptide(L)' 'SLSPGLAETDFVSGLDQAWWDEQSERTPLQRLARPEDVAGAALAIATNLKFSNGCIIPLDGGRPLT' A
#
# COMPACT_ATOMS: atom_id res chain seq x y z
N SER A 1 -4.06 -12.33 -4.16
CA SER A 1 -3.37 -11.19 -4.79
C SER A 1 -3.15 -10.10 -3.75
N LEU A 2 -2.04 -9.37 -3.80
CA LEU A 2 -1.76 -8.20 -2.99
C LEU A 2 -1.86 -6.96 -3.88
N SER A 3 -2.69 -5.99 -3.50
CA SER A 3 -2.91 -4.77 -4.31
C SER A 3 -2.55 -3.52 -3.50
N PRO A 4 -1.26 -3.14 -3.47
CA PRO A 4 -0.85 -1.90 -2.82
C PRO A 4 -1.34 -0.67 -3.59
N GLY A 5 -1.63 0.38 -2.83
CA GLY A 5 -1.77 1.73 -3.37
C GLY A 5 -0.40 2.31 -3.73
N LEU A 6 -0.33 3.64 -3.85
CA LEU A 6 0.93 4.32 -4.08
C LEU A 6 1.91 4.03 -2.93
N ALA A 7 3.08 3.47 -3.27
CA ALA A 7 4.11 3.10 -2.32
C ALA A 7 5.35 3.98 -2.48
N GLU A 8 5.93 4.38 -1.36
CA GLU A 8 7.20 5.08 -1.27
C GLU A 8 8.33 4.08 -1.59
N THR A 9 8.79 4.09 -2.85
CA THR A 9 9.87 3.21 -3.32
C THR A 9 10.87 4.02 -4.14
N ASP A 10 12.10 3.52 -4.29
CA ASP A 10 13.15 4.16 -5.08
C ASP A 10 12.75 4.39 -6.55
N PHE A 11 11.75 3.66 -7.05
CA PHE A 11 11.21 3.80 -8.40
C PHE A 11 10.46 5.11 -8.64
N VAL A 12 10.10 5.81 -7.56
CA VAL A 12 9.37 7.08 -7.58
C VAL A 12 10.26 8.26 -7.14
N SER A 13 11.56 8.01 -6.94
CA SER A 13 12.54 9.03 -6.55
C SER A 13 12.69 10.08 -7.66
N GLY A 14 12.42 11.34 -7.33
CA GLY A 14 12.46 12.47 -8.28
C GLY A 14 11.14 13.22 -8.46
N LEU A 15 10.05 12.76 -7.85
CA LEU A 15 8.83 13.56 -7.73
C LEU A 15 9.00 14.65 -6.65
N ASP A 16 8.38 15.80 -6.90
CA ASP A 16 8.40 16.96 -6.01
C ASP A 16 7.76 16.61 -4.65
N GLN A 17 8.30 17.17 -3.56
CA GLN A 17 7.79 16.97 -2.21
C GLN A 17 6.31 17.37 -2.10
N ALA A 18 5.91 18.47 -2.76
CA ALA A 18 4.52 18.91 -2.78
C ALA A 18 3.56 17.85 -3.35
N TRP A 19 4.03 17.06 -4.32
CA TRP A 19 3.23 15.97 -4.88
C TRP A 19 3.06 14.84 -3.86
N TRP A 20 4.13 14.49 -3.13
CA TRP A 20 4.09 13.47 -2.08
C TRP A 20 3.14 13.85 -0.94
N ASP A 21 3.17 15.12 -0.53
CA ASP A 21 2.30 15.66 0.51
C ASP A 21 0.83 15.60 0.04
N GLU A 22 0.53 16.04 -1.19
CA GLU A 22 -0.81 15.95 -1.78
C GLU A 22 -1.31 14.49 -1.83
N GLN A 23 -0.45 13.54 -2.24
CA GLN A 23 -0.86 12.13 -2.29
C GLN A 23 -1.13 11.55 -0.91
N SER A 24 -0.38 11.98 0.10
CA SER A 24 -0.57 11.58 1.49
C SER A 24 -1.88 12.13 2.05
N GLU A 25 -2.17 13.42 1.85
CA GLU A 25 -3.41 14.07 2.29
C GLU A 25 -4.66 13.42 1.68
N ARG A 26 -4.56 12.98 0.42
CA ARG A 26 -5.65 12.28 -0.27
C ARG A 26 -5.84 10.84 0.17
N THR A 27 -4.88 10.27 0.89
CA THR A 27 -4.96 8.92 1.44
C THR A 27 -5.61 8.97 2.81
N PRO A 28 -6.71 8.24 3.10
CA PRO A 28 -7.38 8.34 4.40
C PRO A 28 -6.49 8.07 5.63
N LEU A 29 -5.50 7.19 5.51
CA LEU A 29 -4.49 6.99 6.57
C LEU A 29 -3.41 8.07 6.65
N GLN A 30 -3.52 9.13 5.83
CA GLN A 30 -2.66 10.33 5.81
C GLN A 30 -1.18 10.02 5.61
N ARG A 31 -0.89 8.91 4.94
CA ARG A 31 0.46 8.48 4.55
C ARG A 31 0.36 7.52 3.38
N LEU A 32 1.46 7.40 2.66
CA LEU A 32 1.60 6.38 1.61
C LEU A 32 2.04 5.04 2.19
N ALA A 33 1.86 3.99 1.38
CA ALA A 33 2.33 2.66 1.73
C ALA A 33 3.86 2.65 1.76
N ARG A 34 4.44 1.99 2.75
CA ARG A 34 5.87 1.71 2.79
C ARG A 34 6.13 0.27 2.40
N PRO A 35 7.35 -0.09 1.97
CA PRO A 35 7.69 -1.48 1.66
C PRO A 35 7.36 -2.45 2.81
N GLU A 36 7.49 -2.00 4.06
CA GLU A 36 7.20 -2.79 5.25
C GLU A 36 5.71 -3.13 5.40
N ASP A 37 4.80 -2.27 4.92
CA ASP A 37 3.36 -2.54 4.95
C ASP A 37 3.02 -3.75 4.05
N VAL A 38 3.63 -3.79 2.86
CA VAL A 38 3.46 -4.88 1.90
C VAL A 38 4.10 -6.17 2.42
N ALA A 39 5.31 -6.08 3.00
CA ALA A 39 6.00 -7.22 3.59
C ALA A 39 5.21 -7.82 4.77
N GLY A 40 4.69 -6.98 5.66
CA GLY A 40 3.86 -7.40 6.79
C GLY A 40 2.57 -8.09 6.34
N ALA A 41 1.91 -7.55 5.31
CA ALA A 41 0.73 -8.18 4.72
C ALA A 41 1.05 -9.53 4.06
N ALA A 42 2.13 -9.62 3.29
CA ALA A 42 2.57 -10.86 2.68
C ALA A 42 2.87 -11.94 3.72
N LEU A 43 3.55 -11.57 4.81
CA LEU A 43 3.83 -12.48 5.91
C LEU A 43 2.53 -12.96 6.55
N ALA A 44 1.62 -12.06 6.91
CA ALA A 44 0.32 -12.40 7.50
C ALA A 44 -0.48 -13.36 6.61
N ILE A 45 -0.48 -13.14 5.29
CA ILE A 45 -1.12 -14.07 4.34
C ILE A 45 -0.50 -15.46 4.41
N ALA A 46 0.83 -15.53 4.38
CA ALA A 46 1.53 -16.80 4.44
C ALA A 46 1.30 -17.53 5.78
N THR A 47 1.21 -16.80 6.89
CA THR A 47 1.22 -17.38 8.25
C THR A 47 -0.16 -17.50 8.90
N ASN A 48 -1.13 -16.65 8.58
CA ASN A 48 -2.38 -16.51 9.34
C ASN A 48 -3.65 -16.72 8.50
N LEU A 49 -3.68 -16.35 7.22
CA LEU A 49 -4.88 -16.47 6.38
C LEU A 49 -5.04 -17.89 5.77
N LYS A 50 -5.13 -18.92 6.63
CA LYS A 50 -5.10 -20.34 6.21
C LYS A 50 -6.31 -20.85 5.43
N PHE A 51 -7.43 -20.13 5.47
CA PHE A 51 -8.68 -20.51 4.78
C PHE A 51 -9.10 -19.48 3.72
N SER A 52 -8.25 -18.51 3.42
CA SER A 52 -8.50 -17.51 2.39
C SER A 52 -7.83 -17.94 1.08
N ASN A 53 -8.60 -18.02 0.01
CA ASN A 53 -8.09 -18.31 -1.34
C ASN A 53 -8.87 -17.49 -2.37
N GLY A 54 -8.23 -17.13 -3.48
CA GLY A 54 -8.87 -16.41 -4.60
C GLY A 54 -9.26 -14.95 -4.31
N CYS A 55 -8.81 -14.36 -3.21
CA CYS A 55 -9.12 -12.97 -2.85
C CYS A 55 -8.01 -11.97 -3.25
N ILE A 56 -8.42 -10.71 -3.37
CA ILE A 56 -7.53 -9.55 -3.50
C ILE A 56 -7.52 -8.85 -2.14
N ILE A 57 -6.34 -8.61 -1.59
CA ILE A 57 -6.17 -7.87 -0.34
C ILE A 57 -5.65 -6.46 -0.68
N PRO A 58 -6.49 -5.42 -0.53
CA PRO A 58 -6.07 -4.04 -0.78
C PRO A 58 -5.15 -3.53 0.33
N LEU A 59 -4.09 -2.82 -0.06
CA LEU A 59 -3.11 -2.20 0.83
C LEU A 59 -2.88 -0.74 0.39
N ASP A 60 -3.95 0.06 0.41
CA ASP A 60 -4.00 1.38 -0.22
C ASP A 60 -4.27 2.53 0.76
N GLY A 61 -4.25 2.25 2.07
CA GLY A 61 -4.52 3.24 3.11
C GLY A 61 -5.94 3.83 3.02
N GLY A 62 -6.88 3.14 2.38
CA GLY A 62 -8.26 3.59 2.18
C GLY A 62 -8.48 4.41 0.91
N ARG A 63 -7.45 4.54 0.04
CA ARG A 63 -7.55 5.23 -1.24
C ARG A 63 -7.51 4.22 -2.40
N PRO A 64 -8.63 3.57 -2.73
CA PRO A 64 -8.68 2.64 -3.85
C PRO A 64 -8.37 3.36 -5.17
N LEU A 65 -7.54 2.73 -5.99
CA LEU A 65 -7.28 3.14 -7.37
C LEU A 65 -8.38 2.51 -8.26
N THR A 66 -9.57 3.09 -8.25
CA THR A 66 -10.70 2.73 -9.12
C THR A 66 -11.03 3.85 -10.10
#